data_AF-A0A9W8ZHT7-F1
#
_entry.id   AF-A0A9W8ZHT7-F1
#
_cell.length_a   1.000
_cell.length_b   1.000
_cell.length_c   1.000
_cell.angle_alpha   90.00
_cell.angle_beta   90.00
_cell.angle_gamma   90.00
#
_symmetry.space_group_name_H-M   'P 1'
#
loop_
_entity.id
_entity.type
_entity.pdbx_description
1 polymer ?
#
loop_
_entity_poly.entity_id
_entity_poly.type
_entity_poly.pdbx_seq_one_letter_code
_entity_poly.pdbx_strand_id
1 'polypeptide(L)'
;MFSSGRTSATVILSGHANEVIPPGSFPIYHVADAHRDPEVWAEPDKWNPARYLAECAEDKIETRIYQGWGVGRHPYQGMRFAKLEVNIITAFFVAALDFAGGLEDESGSRRDGMGNGDVNYIANNVPR
;
A
#
# COMPACT_ATOMS: atom_id res chain seq x y z
N MET A 1 -14.03 -24.86 6.96
CA MET A 1 -13.16 -23.67 7.02
C MET A 1 -12.20 -23.74 5.82
N PHE A 2 -12.59 -23.08 4.73
CA PHE A 2 -11.91 -22.96 3.42
C PHE A 2 -10.68 -23.86 3.15
N SER A 3 -10.87 -25.16 2.84
CA SER A 3 -9.75 -26.02 2.45
C SER A 3 -9.30 -25.84 0.99
N SER A 4 -10.03 -25.03 0.20
CA SER A 4 -9.79 -24.79 -1.22
C SER A 4 -10.22 -23.39 -1.71
N GLY A 5 -10.36 -22.42 -0.80
CA GLY A 5 -10.97 -21.11 -1.09
C GLY A 5 -12.50 -21.13 -1.21
N ARG A 6 -13.11 -22.32 -1.30
CA ARG A 6 -14.58 -22.50 -1.27
C ARG A 6 -15.14 -22.59 0.14
N THR A 7 -16.36 -22.08 0.32
CA THR A 7 -17.15 -22.33 1.52
C THR A 7 -17.48 -23.82 1.61
N SER A 8 -17.19 -24.44 2.76
CA SER A 8 -17.50 -25.85 3.02
C SER A 8 -18.92 -26.05 3.57
N ALA A 9 -19.57 -24.97 4.00
CA ALA A 9 -20.90 -24.95 4.59
C ALA A 9 -21.54 -23.57 4.34
N THR A 10 -22.84 -23.45 4.58
CA THR A 10 -23.56 -22.17 4.53
C THR A 10 -22.97 -21.22 5.55
N VAL A 11 -22.64 -20.00 5.13
CA VAL A 11 -22.15 -18.94 6.00
C VAL A 11 -23.23 -17.87 6.11
N ILE A 12 -23.66 -17.57 7.34
CA ILE A 12 -24.55 -16.45 7.63
C ILE A 12 -23.71 -15.18 7.75
N LEU A 13 -24.09 -14.11 7.04
CA LEU A 13 -23.39 -12.84 7.13
C LEU A 13 -23.73 -12.14 8.46
N SER A 14 -22.68 -11.75 9.20
CA SER A 14 -22.85 -11.03 10.47
C SER A 14 -23.57 -9.69 10.23
N GLY A 15 -24.64 -9.43 10.97
CA GLY A 15 -25.46 -8.22 10.80
C GLY A 15 -26.54 -8.32 9.71
N HIS A 16 -26.50 -9.36 8.87
CA HIS A 16 -27.46 -9.60 7.79
C HIS A 16 -28.08 -11.00 7.96
N ALA A 17 -28.93 -11.17 8.98
CA ALA A 17 -29.47 -12.48 9.38
C ALA A 17 -30.24 -13.23 8.26
N ASN A 18 -30.71 -12.51 7.24
CA ASN A 18 -31.44 -13.09 6.11
C ASN A 18 -30.55 -13.33 4.86
N GLU A 19 -29.26 -12.97 4.93
CA GLU A 19 -28.33 -13.16 3.82
C GLU A 19 -27.35 -14.31 4.14
N VAL A 20 -27.26 -15.24 3.19
CA VAL A 20 -26.43 -16.43 3.32
C VAL A 20 -25.52 -16.57 2.10
N ILE A 21 -24.27 -16.96 2.36
CA ILE A 21 -23.35 -17.43 1.32
C ILE A 21 -23.51 -18.95 1.21
N PRO A 22 -23.97 -19.48 0.06
CA PRO A 22 -24.16 -20.90 -0.12
C PRO A 22 -22.84 -21.70 -0.01
N PRO A 23 -22.90 -22.99 0.34
CA PRO A 23 -21.75 -23.89 0.22
C PRO A 23 -21.23 -23.95 -1.23
N GLY A 24 -19.93 -24.14 -1.40
CA GLY A 24 -19.27 -24.19 -2.71
C GLY A 24 -18.98 -22.81 -3.33
N SER A 25 -19.39 -21.73 -2.69
CA SER A 25 -19.11 -20.35 -3.13
C SER A 25 -17.65 -19.97 -2.90
N PHE A 26 -17.14 -19.04 -3.71
CA PHE A 26 -15.82 -18.41 -3.54
C PHE A 26 -15.99 -16.97 -3.04
N PRO A 27 -15.99 -16.73 -1.71
CA PRO A 27 -16.03 -15.38 -1.19
C PRO A 27 -14.69 -14.67 -1.44
N ILE A 28 -14.76 -13.42 -1.89
CA ILE A 28 -13.60 -12.58 -2.15
C ILE A 28 -13.83 -11.25 -1.43
N TYR A 29 -12.79 -10.75 -0.76
CA TYR A 29 -12.79 -9.39 -0.22
C TYR A 29 -12.24 -8.46 -1.29
N HIS A 30 -13.00 -7.43 -1.65
CA HIS A 30 -12.53 -6.44 -2.60
C HIS A 30 -11.66 -5.40 -1.87
N VAL A 31 -10.34 -5.61 -1.92
CA VAL A 31 -9.36 -4.77 -1.20
C VAL A 31 -9.45 -3.31 -1.65
N ALA A 32 -9.72 -3.06 -2.93
CA ALA A 32 -9.84 -1.72 -3.46
C ALA A 32 -11.03 -0.95 -2.86
N ASP A 33 -12.19 -1.60 -2.68
CA ASP A 33 -13.34 -0.95 -2.05
C ASP A 33 -13.05 -0.68 -0.57
N ALA A 34 -12.47 -1.66 0.13
CA ALA A 34 -12.12 -1.50 1.54
C ALA A 34 -11.09 -0.39 1.80
N HIS A 35 -10.18 -0.12 0.84
CA HIS A 35 -9.18 0.95 0.93
C HIS A 35 -9.66 2.29 0.38
N ARG A 36 -10.87 2.35 -0.19
CA ARG A 36 -11.48 3.57 -0.74
C ARG A 36 -12.82 3.92 -0.12
N ASP A 37 -13.23 3.22 0.93
CA ASP A 37 -14.43 3.52 1.68
C ASP A 37 -14.31 4.90 2.34
N PRO A 38 -15.11 5.90 1.93
CA PRO A 38 -15.04 7.25 2.49
C PRO A 38 -15.55 7.33 3.93
N GLU A 39 -16.24 6.31 4.44
CA GLU A 39 -16.63 6.25 5.86
C GLU A 39 -15.43 6.02 6.78
N VAL A 40 -14.34 5.45 6.25
CA VAL A 40 -13.12 5.16 7.02
C VAL A 40 -11.93 5.99 6.57
N TRP A 41 -11.76 6.19 5.26
CA TRP A 41 -10.63 6.91 4.68
C TRP A 41 -11.06 8.30 4.22
N ALA A 42 -10.66 9.34 4.94
CA ALA A 42 -10.97 10.72 4.55
C ALA A 42 -10.26 11.07 3.23
N GLU A 43 -11.00 11.60 2.24
CA GLU A 43 -10.48 11.87 0.88
C GLU A 43 -9.73 10.63 0.30
N PRO A 44 -10.41 9.51 0.03
CA PRO A 44 -9.76 8.21 -0.23
C PRO A 44 -8.87 8.20 -1.48
N ASP A 45 -9.18 9.03 -2.48
CA ASP A 45 -8.40 9.14 -3.71
C ASP A 45 -7.15 10.02 -3.57
N LYS A 46 -7.00 10.71 -2.43
CA LYS A 46 -5.88 11.62 -2.17
C LYS A 46 -4.76 10.89 -1.45
N TRP A 47 -3.57 10.99 -2.04
CA TRP A 47 -2.34 10.57 -1.36
C TRP A 47 -2.09 11.44 -0.14
N ASN A 48 -2.38 10.89 1.04
CA ASN A 48 -2.14 11.54 2.32
C ASN A 48 -1.44 10.55 3.27
N PRO A 49 -0.10 10.60 3.40
CA PRO A 49 0.64 9.74 4.33
C PRO A 49 0.31 10.01 5.80
N ALA A 50 -0.15 11.23 6.14
CA ALA A 50 -0.39 11.62 7.53
C ALA A 50 -1.52 10.82 8.19
N ARG A 51 -2.42 10.20 7.40
CA ARG A 51 -3.54 9.39 7.91
C ARG A 51 -3.12 8.20 8.77
N TYR A 52 -1.88 7.73 8.60
CA TYR A 52 -1.30 6.60 9.36
C TYR A 52 -0.52 7.03 10.61
N LEU A 53 -0.35 8.35 10.84
CA LEU A 53 0.30 8.87 12.03
C LEU A 53 -0.57 8.66 13.26
N ALA A 54 0.02 8.74 14.45
CA ALA A 54 -0.67 8.41 15.69
C ALA A 54 -1.87 9.34 15.97
N GLU A 55 -1.83 10.56 15.48
CA GLU A 55 -2.87 11.59 15.65
C GLU A 55 -4.12 11.31 14.82
N CYS A 56 -3.98 10.65 13.67
CA CYS A 56 -5.08 10.28 12.78
C CYS A 56 -5.44 8.81 12.92
N ALA A 57 -4.46 7.92 12.74
CA ALA A 57 -4.55 6.47 12.88
C ALA A 57 -5.76 5.84 12.18
N GLU A 58 -6.07 6.31 10.96
CA GLU A 58 -7.24 5.85 10.19
C GLU A 58 -7.21 4.33 9.94
N ASP A 59 -6.02 3.76 9.81
CA ASP A 59 -5.79 2.31 9.68
C ASP A 59 -6.18 1.48 10.92
N LYS A 60 -6.47 2.15 12.05
CA LYS A 60 -6.75 1.53 13.35
C LYS A 60 -8.14 1.86 13.89
N ILE A 61 -8.96 2.61 13.16
CA ILE A 61 -10.34 2.95 13.57
C ILE A 61 -11.13 1.66 13.78
N GLU A 62 -11.02 0.72 12.84
CA GLU A 62 -11.70 -0.57 12.90
C GLU A 62 -10.76 -1.77 12.72
N THR A 63 -11.16 -2.87 13.33
CA THR A 63 -10.40 -4.13 13.23
C THR A 63 -10.44 -4.64 11.79
N ARG A 64 -9.26 -4.84 11.19
CA ARG A 64 -9.06 -5.40 9.82
C ARG A 64 -9.42 -4.45 8.67
N ILE A 65 -9.54 -3.15 8.91
CA ILE A 65 -9.80 -2.19 7.83
C ILE A 65 -8.62 -2.12 6.84
N TYR A 66 -7.40 -2.06 7.36
CA TYR A 66 -6.20 -2.05 6.53
C TYR A 66 -5.79 -3.47 6.13
N GLN A 67 -6.16 -3.83 4.89
CA GLN A 67 -5.89 -5.14 4.30
C GLN A 67 -4.65 -5.23 3.41
N GLY A 68 -3.75 -4.22 3.43
CA GLY A 68 -2.60 -4.15 2.52
C GLY A 68 -1.60 -5.30 2.65
N TRP A 69 -1.60 -6.00 3.78
CA TRP A 69 -0.76 -7.18 4.00
C TRP A 69 -1.57 -8.44 4.31
N GLY A 70 -2.85 -8.48 3.94
CA GLY A 70 -3.78 -9.52 4.38
C GLY A 70 -4.16 -9.40 5.87
N VAL A 71 -5.23 -10.10 6.26
CA VAL A 71 -5.83 -10.00 7.59
C VAL A 71 -6.34 -11.36 8.10
N GLY A 72 -6.67 -11.42 9.39
CA GLY A 72 -7.28 -12.60 10.00
C GLY A 72 -6.32 -13.79 10.03
N ARG A 73 -6.73 -14.91 9.40
CA ARG A 73 -5.93 -16.16 9.37
C ARG A 73 -4.89 -16.21 8.25
N HIS A 74 -4.94 -15.25 7.33
CA HIS A 74 -4.05 -15.21 6.17
C HIS A 74 -3.32 -13.87 6.03
N PRO A 75 -2.64 -13.36 7.08
CA PRO A 75 -1.71 -12.25 6.91
C PRO A 75 -0.47 -12.73 6.14
N TYR A 76 0.13 -11.83 5.36
CA TYR A 76 1.37 -12.08 4.65
C TYR A 76 2.52 -12.31 5.64
N GLN A 77 3.06 -13.53 5.63
CA GLN A 77 4.11 -13.94 6.55
C GLN A 77 5.42 -13.15 6.36
N GLY A 78 5.69 -12.69 5.14
CA GLY A 78 6.87 -11.91 4.78
C GLY A 78 6.75 -10.41 5.08
N MET A 79 5.69 -9.94 5.76
CA MET A 79 5.42 -8.50 5.95
C MET A 79 6.61 -7.74 6.54
N ARG A 80 7.29 -8.34 7.52
CA ARG A 80 8.46 -7.70 8.16
C ARG A 80 9.63 -7.55 7.18
N PHE A 81 9.83 -8.55 6.34
CA PHE A 81 10.88 -8.54 5.33
C PHE A 81 10.59 -7.51 4.24
N ALA A 82 9.38 -7.52 3.67
CA ALA A 82 8.98 -6.54 2.65
C ALA A 82 9.07 -5.09 3.16
N LYS A 83 8.65 -4.83 4.41
CA LYS A 83 8.80 -3.50 5.03
C LYS A 83 10.26 -3.08 5.15
N LEU A 84 11.15 -4.01 5.53
CA LEU A 84 12.58 -3.74 5.60
C LEU A 84 13.15 -3.40 4.21
N GLU A 85 12.83 -4.18 3.18
CA GLU A 85 13.27 -3.92 1.81
C GLU A 85 12.80 -2.56 1.30
N VAL A 86 11.50 -2.23 1.47
CA VAL A 86 10.95 -0.93 1.07
C VAL A 86 11.68 0.21 1.77
N ASN A 87 11.97 0.07 3.07
CA ASN A 87 12.72 1.09 3.82
C ASN A 87 14.15 1.26 3.31
N ILE A 88 14.86 0.15 3.05
CA ILE A 88 16.22 0.18 2.52
C ILE A 88 16.23 0.84 1.14
N ILE A 89 15.39 0.37 0.22
CA ILE A 89 15.29 0.91 -1.14
C ILE A 89 14.97 2.41 -1.09
N THR A 90 14.01 2.83 -0.27
CA THR A 90 13.63 4.24 -0.13
C THR A 90 14.78 5.07 0.44
N ALA A 91 15.48 4.57 1.46
CA ALA A 91 16.63 5.28 2.04
C ALA A 91 17.76 5.47 1.02
N PHE A 92 18.11 4.41 0.27
CA PHE A 92 19.10 4.49 -0.80
C PHE A 92 18.64 5.43 -1.93
N PHE A 93 17.38 5.33 -2.33
CA PHE A 93 16.81 6.18 -3.38
C PHE A 93 16.92 7.66 -3.02
N VAL A 94 16.50 8.04 -1.80
CA VAL A 94 16.53 9.44 -1.34
C VAL A 94 17.97 9.93 -1.06
N ALA A 95 18.86 9.07 -0.58
CA ALA A 95 20.22 9.47 -0.22
C ALA A 95 21.19 9.53 -1.41
N ALA A 96 21.00 8.66 -2.41
CA ALA A 96 21.96 8.48 -3.49
C ALA A 96 21.49 9.05 -4.84
N LEU A 97 20.19 9.29 -5.02
CA LEU A 97 19.65 9.80 -6.27
C LEU A 97 19.04 11.18 -6.03
N ASP A 98 19.46 12.15 -6.85
CA ASP A 98 18.75 13.42 -6.95
C ASP A 98 17.63 13.23 -7.98
N PHE A 99 16.46 12.83 -7.49
CA PHE A 99 15.28 12.68 -8.35
C PHE A 99 14.68 14.06 -8.60
N ALA A 100 15.23 14.76 -9.59
CA ALA A 100 14.62 15.94 -10.16
C ALA A 100 13.29 15.52 -10.80
N GLY A 101 12.20 15.67 -10.07
CA GLY A 101 10.85 15.37 -10.53
C GLY A 101 10.49 16.20 -11.76
N GLY A 102 10.75 15.66 -12.94
CA GLY A 102 10.14 16.08 -14.19
C GLY A 102 9.47 14.86 -14.78
N LEU A 103 8.15 14.74 -14.60
CA LEU A 103 7.35 14.07 -15.62
C LEU A 103 7.50 14.96 -16.86
N GLU A 104 8.37 14.55 -17.78
CA GLU A 104 8.48 15.18 -19.08
C GLU A 104 7.11 15.07 -19.76
N ASP A 105 6.66 16.16 -20.37
CA ASP A 105 5.50 16.09 -21.24
C ASP A 105 5.83 15.28 -22.50
N GLU A 106 4.82 14.99 -23.34
CA GLU A 106 5.02 14.28 -24.61
C GLU A 106 5.97 15.03 -25.58
N SER A 107 6.38 16.27 -25.26
CA SER A 107 7.30 17.09 -26.04
C SER A 107 8.73 17.14 -25.47
N GLY A 108 9.02 16.43 -24.37
CA GLY A 108 10.36 16.29 -23.78
C GLY A 108 10.87 17.54 -23.06
N SER A 109 10.01 18.50 -22.72
CA SER A 109 10.45 19.75 -22.07
C SER A 109 10.55 19.58 -20.54
N ARG A 110 11.79 19.61 -20.03
CA ARG A 110 12.11 19.62 -18.60
C ARG A 110 11.62 20.91 -17.95
N ARG A 111 10.87 20.83 -16.85
CA ARG A 111 10.64 21.97 -15.97
C ARG A 111 11.87 22.17 -15.10
N ASP A 112 12.55 23.30 -15.32
CA ASP A 112 13.89 23.56 -14.79
C ASP A 112 13.86 23.82 -13.28
N GLY A 113 14.74 23.13 -12.53
CA GLY A 113 14.78 23.30 -11.07
C GLY A 113 15.49 22.24 -10.23
N MET A 114 16.37 21.38 -10.77
CA MET A 114 17.29 20.60 -9.92
C MET A 114 18.54 20.17 -10.69
N GLY A 115 19.68 20.42 -10.06
CA GLY A 115 21.03 20.18 -10.58
C GLY A 115 21.43 18.71 -10.60
N ASN A 116 22.62 18.47 -11.15
CA ASN A 116 23.19 17.18 -11.54
C ASN A 116 22.94 16.03 -10.54
N GLY A 117 22.01 15.15 -10.90
CA GLY A 117 21.74 13.91 -10.19
C GLY A 117 22.74 12.82 -10.54
N ASP A 118 23.79 12.70 -9.73
CA ASP A 118 24.41 11.44 -9.30
C ASP A 118 25.56 11.78 -8.33
N VAL A 119 25.43 11.47 -7.04
CA VAL A 119 26.51 11.69 -6.06
C VAL A 119 27.69 10.73 -6.27
N ASN A 120 27.49 9.61 -6.99
CA ASN A 120 28.57 8.66 -7.31
C ASN A 120 29.47 9.15 -8.45
N TYR A 121 29.01 10.11 -9.26
CA TYR A 121 29.85 10.74 -10.28
C TYR A 121 30.96 11.59 -9.62
N ILE A 122 30.66 12.25 -8.51
CA ILE A 122 31.62 13.09 -7.78
C ILE A 122 32.66 12.23 -7.06
N ALA A 123 32.25 11.12 -6.44
CA ALA A 123 33.17 10.25 -5.70
C ALA A 123 34.23 9.56 -6.57
N ASN A 124 33.93 9.30 -7.85
CA ASN A 124 34.84 8.58 -8.76
C ASN A 124 35.72 9.49 -9.63
N ASN A 125 35.41 10.78 -9.75
CA ASN A 125 36.11 11.71 -10.65
C ASN A 125 36.85 12.87 -9.96
N VAL A 126 36.93 12.90 -8.63
CA VAL A 126 37.82 13.82 -7.91
C VAL A 126 39.22 13.19 -7.82
N PRO A 127 40.29 13.85 -8.28
CA PRO A 127 41.65 13.33 -8.12
C PRO A 127 42.00 13.27 -6.63
N ARG A 128 42.64 12.17 -6.20
CA ARG A 128 43.15 12.01 -4.83
C ARG A 128 44.28 12.98 -4.53
#